data_AF-A0A2S6S5H2-F1
#
_entry.id   AF-A0A2S6S5H2-F1
#
_cell.length_a   1.000
_cell.length_b   1.000
_cell.length_c   1.000
_cell.angle_alpha   90.00
_cell.angle_beta   90.00
_cell.angle_gamma   90.00
#
_symmetry.space_group_name_H-M   'P 1'
#
loop_
_entity.id
_entity.type
_entity.pdbx_description
1 polymer ?
#
loop_
_entity_poly.entity_id
_entity_poly.type
_entity_poly.pdbx_seq_one_letter_code
_entity_poly.pdbx_strand_id
1 'polypeptide(L)'
;MFHVKQKNFDVVVVGAGHAGMEAAIVASKMGASTALITFSDNDIGTMSCNPAMGGLGKGHLIREIDALGGVIGVCSDLSGIQFRVLNKTRGEAVQGPRAQIDRNFYKKNAKELVYNSKLDLIFDEVIDIKTKKNKGIDAIESIVTSLHGEIFCKSIIVTTGTFLSGLIYRGNEKWPAGRLGSEPSIKLAKFFHSRKFRINRLKTGTPPRLFAESIDFKKCVKQNGDLEPEPFSFLTNSIDIDQKNCHITHTNCKTHKIIEKNFENSPIFNGLIESKGPRYCPSIEDKVKKFSDRDRHQIFLEPETSEGDVI
;
A
#
# COMPACT_ATOMS: atom_id res chain seq x y z
N MET A 1 0.78 27.85 -32.76
CA MET A 1 -0.33 27.12 -32.13
C MET A 1 -0.14 25.64 -32.43
N PHE A 2 0.67 24.94 -31.63
CA PHE A 2 0.93 23.52 -31.83
C PHE A 2 -0.30 22.73 -31.41
N HIS A 3 -1.10 22.28 -32.38
CA HIS A 3 -2.15 21.29 -32.14
C HIS A 3 -1.47 19.95 -31.86
N VAL A 4 -1.06 19.72 -30.61
CA VAL A 4 -0.73 18.37 -30.16
C VAL A 4 -2.04 17.58 -30.19
N LYS A 5 -2.10 16.58 -31.07
CA LYS A 5 -3.26 15.69 -31.23
C LYS A 5 -3.60 15.11 -29.85
N GLN A 6 -4.70 15.55 -29.23
CA GLN A 6 -5.13 14.99 -27.94
C GLN A 6 -5.37 13.49 -28.12
N LYS A 7 -4.57 12.68 -27.41
CA LYS A 7 -4.69 11.22 -27.43
C LYS A 7 -5.86 10.84 -26.53
N ASN A 8 -6.84 10.15 -27.09
CA ASN A 8 -7.97 9.64 -26.33
C ASN A 8 -7.63 8.27 -25.77
N PHE A 9 -8.04 8.01 -24.53
CA PHE A 9 -7.82 6.73 -23.85
C PHE A 9 -9.10 5.92 -23.72
N ASP A 10 -8.97 4.60 -23.72
CA ASP A 10 -10.07 3.72 -23.31
C ASP A 10 -10.19 3.71 -21.78
N VAL A 11 -9.04 3.63 -21.09
CA VAL A 11 -8.94 3.57 -19.63
C VAL A 11 -7.94 4.61 -19.12
N VAL A 12 -8.36 5.41 -18.15
CA VAL A 12 -7.45 6.25 -17.36
C VAL A 12 -7.43 5.74 -15.93
N VAL A 13 -6.23 5.47 -15.40
CA VAL A 13 -6.03 5.01 -14.02
C VAL A 13 -5.39 6.14 -13.21
N VAL A 14 -6.03 6.52 -12.10
CA VAL A 14 -5.62 7.63 -11.25
C VAL A 14 -4.95 7.12 -9.97
N GLY A 15 -3.63 7.23 -9.92
CA GLY A 15 -2.76 6.89 -8.81
C GLY A 15 -2.00 5.58 -9.04
N ALA A 16 -0.67 5.62 -9.04
CA ALA A 16 0.20 4.46 -9.29
C ALA A 16 0.58 3.63 -8.05
N GLY A 17 -0.32 3.56 -7.05
CA GLY A 17 -0.18 2.60 -5.96
C GLY A 17 -0.42 1.16 -6.43
N HIS A 18 -0.33 0.18 -5.52
CA HIS A 18 -0.50 -1.25 -5.83
C HIS A 18 -1.73 -1.55 -6.72
N ALA A 19 -2.89 -1.00 -6.37
CA ALA A 19 -4.12 -1.21 -7.13
C ALA A 19 -4.09 -0.57 -8.53
N GLY A 20 -3.53 0.64 -8.64
CA GLY A 20 -3.48 1.35 -9.93
C GLY A 20 -2.46 0.76 -10.88
N MET A 21 -1.33 0.29 -10.37
CA MET A 21 -0.35 -0.45 -11.15
C MET A 21 -0.98 -1.71 -11.77
N GLU A 22 -1.65 -2.54 -10.96
CA GLU A 22 -2.36 -3.72 -11.46
C GLU A 22 -3.41 -3.36 -12.50
N ALA A 23 -4.28 -2.40 -12.19
CA ALA A 23 -5.36 -1.98 -13.08
C ALA A 23 -4.83 -1.49 -14.44
N ALA A 24 -3.78 -0.66 -14.45
CA ALA A 24 -3.23 -0.08 -15.66
C ALA A 24 -2.49 -1.12 -16.52
N ILE A 25 -1.68 -1.98 -15.88
CA ILE A 25 -0.93 -3.03 -16.59
C ILE A 25 -1.91 -4.05 -17.19
N VAL A 26 -2.91 -4.51 -16.43
CA VAL A 26 -3.90 -5.48 -16.92
C VAL A 26 -4.74 -4.87 -18.04
N ALA A 27 -5.21 -3.63 -17.91
CA ALA A 27 -5.95 -2.95 -18.97
C ALA A 27 -5.13 -2.84 -20.27
N SER A 28 -3.84 -2.50 -20.15
CA SER A 28 -2.91 -2.47 -21.28
C SER A 28 -2.68 -3.85 -21.90
N LYS A 29 -2.51 -4.91 -21.09
CA LYS A 29 -2.39 -6.30 -21.57
C LYS A 29 -3.64 -6.77 -22.32
N MET A 30 -4.81 -6.29 -21.93
CA MET A 30 -6.08 -6.54 -22.63
C MET A 30 -6.23 -5.75 -23.94
N GLY A 31 -5.26 -4.89 -24.28
CA GLY A 31 -5.24 -4.11 -25.53
C GLY A 31 -5.92 -2.75 -25.45
N ALA A 32 -6.34 -2.30 -24.27
CA ALA A 32 -6.95 -0.99 -24.09
C ALA A 32 -5.89 0.13 -24.16
N SER A 33 -6.19 1.21 -24.88
CA SER A 33 -5.38 2.44 -24.81
C SER A 33 -5.47 3.00 -23.38
N THR A 34 -4.38 2.89 -22.63
CA THR A 34 -4.37 3.12 -21.17
C THR A 34 -3.42 4.23 -20.79
N ALA A 35 -3.88 5.16 -19.95
CA ALA A 35 -3.02 6.12 -19.25
C ALA A 35 -2.97 5.82 -17.75
N LEU A 36 -1.78 5.81 -17.17
CA LEU A 36 -1.57 5.77 -15.72
C LEU A 36 -1.08 7.14 -15.26
N ILE A 37 -1.83 7.77 -14.36
CA ILE A 37 -1.53 9.12 -13.88
C ILE A 37 -1.13 9.07 -12.42
N THR A 38 -0.01 9.70 -12.07
CA THR A 38 0.49 9.74 -10.70
C THR A 38 1.25 11.04 -10.45
N PHE A 39 1.41 11.45 -9.20
CA PHE A 39 2.11 12.72 -8.90
C PHE A 39 3.58 12.68 -9.32
N SER A 40 4.26 11.57 -9.02
CA SER A 40 5.67 11.40 -9.33
C SER A 40 6.04 9.95 -9.65
N ASP A 41 7.17 9.79 -10.31
CA ASP A 41 7.80 8.48 -10.52
C ASP A 41 8.05 7.76 -9.17
N ASN A 42 8.34 8.51 -8.12
CA ASN A 42 8.60 7.96 -6.80
C ASN A 42 7.39 7.30 -6.13
N ASP A 43 6.17 7.54 -6.61
CA ASP A 43 4.96 6.97 -6.03
C ASP A 43 4.63 5.56 -6.51
N ILE A 44 5.21 5.16 -7.66
CA ILE A 44 4.92 3.88 -8.32
C ILE A 44 5.28 2.71 -7.40
N GLY A 45 4.28 1.89 -7.08
CA GLY A 45 4.46 0.68 -6.27
C GLY A 45 4.94 0.93 -4.84
N THR A 46 4.92 2.17 -4.34
CA THR A 46 5.48 2.47 -3.02
C THR A 46 4.72 1.74 -1.90
N MET A 47 5.46 0.91 -1.16
CA MET A 47 5.03 0.29 0.09
C MET A 47 5.09 1.34 1.20
N SER A 48 3.98 1.61 1.90
CA SER A 48 3.91 2.67 2.94
C SER A 48 3.74 2.16 4.36
N CYS A 49 3.35 0.90 4.52
CA CYS A 49 3.05 0.29 5.81
C CYS A 49 4.09 -0.79 6.13
N ASN A 50 3.75 -2.08 6.05
CA ASN A 50 4.71 -3.15 6.33
C ASN A 50 5.62 -3.44 5.12
N PRO A 51 6.91 -3.79 5.30
CA PRO A 51 7.78 -4.27 4.22
C PRO A 51 7.53 -5.76 3.92
N ALA A 52 6.27 -6.17 3.82
CA ALA A 52 5.91 -7.56 3.57
C ALA A 52 4.72 -7.71 2.63
N MET A 53 4.72 -8.81 1.88
CA MET A 53 3.63 -9.25 1.03
C MET A 53 3.09 -10.59 1.51
N GLY A 54 1.80 -10.84 1.25
CA GLY A 54 1.13 -12.05 1.68
C GLY A 54 0.80 -12.11 3.17
N GLY A 55 0.77 -13.32 3.71
CA GLY A 55 0.18 -13.69 5.00
C GLY A 55 -1.03 -14.62 4.82
N LEU A 56 -1.72 -14.98 5.91
CA LEU A 56 -2.76 -16.02 5.88
C LEU A 56 -3.82 -15.82 4.77
N GLY A 57 -4.53 -14.69 4.77
CA GLY A 57 -5.49 -14.39 3.69
C GLY A 57 -4.86 -13.70 2.48
N LYS A 58 -3.90 -12.80 2.71
CA LYS A 58 -3.28 -12.00 1.65
C LYS A 58 -2.45 -12.83 0.68
N GLY A 59 -1.85 -13.94 1.14
CA GLY A 59 -1.06 -14.82 0.30
C GLY A 59 -1.92 -15.53 -0.76
N HIS A 60 -3.12 -15.96 -0.38
CA HIS A 60 -4.12 -16.49 -1.32
C HIS A 60 -4.49 -15.44 -2.36
N LEU A 61 -4.84 -14.23 -1.92
CA LEU A 61 -5.21 -13.14 -2.84
C LEU A 61 -4.08 -12.80 -3.84
N ILE A 62 -2.82 -12.84 -3.40
CA ILE A 62 -1.68 -12.61 -4.30
C ILE A 62 -1.60 -13.73 -5.35
N ARG A 63 -1.73 -15.00 -4.95
CA ARG A 63 -1.73 -16.13 -5.90
C ARG A 63 -2.92 -16.06 -6.87
N GLU A 64 -4.09 -15.65 -6.41
CA GLU A 64 -5.27 -15.43 -7.27
C GLU A 64 -5.04 -14.30 -8.28
N ILE A 65 -4.50 -13.16 -7.84
CA ILE A 65 -4.16 -12.04 -8.73
C ILE A 65 -3.12 -12.47 -9.78
N ASP A 66 -2.10 -13.24 -9.36
CA ASP A 66 -1.08 -13.76 -10.25
C ASP A 66 -1.67 -14.70 -11.31
N ALA A 67 -2.55 -15.63 -10.91
CA ALA A 67 -3.25 -16.53 -11.83
C ALA A 67 -4.13 -15.78 -12.85
N LEU A 68 -4.65 -14.60 -12.49
CA LEU A 68 -5.40 -13.71 -13.39
C LEU A 68 -4.49 -12.84 -14.29
N GLY A 69 -3.17 -12.98 -14.20
CA GLY A 69 -2.20 -12.24 -15.01
C GLY A 69 -1.78 -10.89 -14.44
N GLY A 70 -2.09 -10.64 -13.16
CA GLY A 70 -1.55 -9.51 -12.41
C GLY A 70 -0.04 -9.62 -12.19
N VAL A 71 0.56 -8.62 -11.54
CA VAL A 71 2.02 -8.51 -11.43
C VAL A 71 2.55 -8.48 -10.00
N ILE A 72 1.68 -8.39 -8.99
CA ILE A 72 2.07 -8.30 -7.58
C ILE A 72 2.80 -9.56 -7.10
N GLY A 73 2.44 -10.75 -7.62
CA GLY A 73 3.15 -12.00 -7.35
C GLY A 73 4.58 -11.93 -7.85
N VAL A 74 4.75 -11.72 -9.15
CA VAL A 74 6.06 -11.54 -9.81
C VAL A 74 6.91 -10.45 -9.14
N CYS A 75 6.32 -9.28 -8.90
CA CYS A 75 7.02 -8.17 -8.27
C CYS A 75 7.46 -8.49 -6.83
N SER A 76 6.65 -9.26 -6.09
CA SER A 76 7.01 -9.72 -4.74
C SER A 76 8.15 -10.73 -4.78
N ASP A 77 8.13 -11.67 -5.72
CA ASP A 77 9.17 -12.68 -5.87
C ASP A 77 10.54 -12.06 -6.22
N LEU A 78 10.55 -11.10 -7.16
CA LEU A 78 11.75 -10.36 -7.56
C LEU A 78 12.34 -9.47 -6.45
N SER A 79 11.56 -9.20 -5.40
CA SER A 79 11.92 -8.22 -4.37
C SER A 79 11.98 -8.83 -2.97
N GLY A 80 11.75 -10.14 -2.86
CA GLY A 80 11.71 -10.81 -1.58
C GLY A 80 13.10 -10.97 -0.97
N ILE A 81 13.17 -10.82 0.34
CA ILE A 81 14.38 -11.04 1.14
C ILE A 81 14.20 -12.14 2.19
N GLN A 82 12.97 -12.63 2.39
CA GLN A 82 12.67 -13.80 3.22
C GLN A 82 11.30 -14.36 2.79
N PHE A 83 11.17 -15.66 2.62
CA PHE A 83 9.90 -16.32 2.26
C PHE A 83 9.52 -17.36 3.30
N ARG A 84 8.23 -17.41 3.64
CA ARG A 84 7.67 -18.34 4.62
C ARG A 84 6.24 -18.71 4.26
N VAL A 85 5.89 -19.97 4.46
CA VAL A 85 4.48 -20.39 4.48
C VAL A 85 3.95 -20.37 5.90
N LEU A 86 3.01 -19.47 6.18
CA LEU A 86 2.35 -19.43 7.49
C LEU A 86 1.44 -20.65 7.62
N ASN A 87 1.34 -21.19 8.83
CA ASN A 87 0.59 -22.42 9.13
C ASN A 87 1.06 -23.68 8.36
N LYS A 88 2.34 -23.75 7.93
CA LYS A 88 2.89 -24.89 7.18
C LYS A 88 2.65 -26.27 7.80
N THR A 89 2.61 -26.36 9.13
CA THR A 89 2.33 -27.61 9.86
C THR A 89 0.84 -27.94 10.01
N ARG A 90 -0.04 -27.11 9.46
CA ARG A 90 -1.50 -27.34 9.40
C ARG A 90 -1.91 -27.69 7.97
N GLY A 91 -3.15 -28.12 7.79
CA GLY A 91 -3.67 -28.49 6.47
C GLY A 91 -3.50 -27.38 5.42
N GLU A 92 -3.25 -27.77 4.17
CA GLU A 92 -2.91 -26.87 3.06
C GLU A 92 -3.92 -25.74 2.86
N ALA A 93 -5.21 -26.01 3.08
CA ALA A 93 -6.29 -25.03 2.94
C ALA A 93 -6.18 -23.80 3.88
N VAL A 94 -5.38 -23.87 4.94
CA VAL A 94 -5.16 -22.75 5.88
C VAL A 94 -3.73 -22.20 5.84
N GLN A 95 -2.93 -22.66 4.89
CA GLN A 95 -1.56 -22.19 4.68
C GLN A 95 -1.57 -20.87 3.90
N GLY A 96 -0.69 -19.94 4.26
CA GLY A 96 -0.65 -18.63 3.59
C GLY A 96 0.79 -18.20 3.29
N PRO A 97 1.19 -18.07 2.02
CA PRO A 97 2.52 -17.60 1.66
C PRO A 97 2.71 -16.16 2.11
N ARG A 98 3.89 -15.84 2.64
CA ARG A 98 4.31 -14.52 3.10
C ARG A 98 5.76 -14.32 2.70
N ALA A 99 6.10 -13.14 2.17
CA ALA A 99 7.48 -12.72 2.04
C ALA A 99 7.73 -11.39 2.74
N GLN A 100 8.92 -11.27 3.32
CA GLN A 100 9.54 -9.99 3.60
C GLN A 100 10.10 -9.43 2.30
N ILE A 101 9.92 -8.14 2.06
CA ILE A 101 10.21 -7.48 0.79
C ILE A 101 11.21 -6.35 1.03
N ASP A 102 12.23 -6.28 0.20
CA ASP A 102 13.07 -5.10 0.07
C ASP A 102 12.26 -3.98 -0.61
N ARG A 103 12.03 -2.88 0.10
CA ARG A 103 11.23 -1.75 -0.42
C ARG A 103 11.85 -1.10 -1.66
N ASN A 104 13.18 -1.02 -1.73
CA ASN A 104 13.89 -0.39 -2.83
C ASN A 104 13.80 -1.26 -4.08
N PHE A 105 14.01 -2.57 -3.93
CA PHE A 105 13.84 -3.52 -5.03
C PHE A 105 12.38 -3.58 -5.48
N TYR A 106 11.42 -3.62 -4.55
CA TYR A 106 10.01 -3.61 -4.92
C TYR A 106 9.63 -2.37 -5.72
N LYS A 107 10.06 -1.20 -5.27
CA LYS A 107 9.84 0.06 -5.99
C LYS A 107 10.50 0.04 -7.37
N LYS A 108 11.74 -0.44 -7.47
CA LYS A 108 12.47 -0.57 -8.74
C LYS A 108 11.74 -1.51 -9.71
N ASN A 109 11.42 -2.72 -9.26
CA ASN A 109 10.75 -3.75 -10.07
C ASN A 109 9.34 -3.32 -10.48
N ALA A 110 8.59 -2.67 -9.58
CA ALA A 110 7.28 -2.08 -9.92
C ALA A 110 7.39 -1.02 -11.02
N LYS A 111 8.39 -0.14 -10.96
CA LYS A 111 8.66 0.83 -12.04
C LYS A 111 8.99 0.14 -13.35
N GLU A 112 9.90 -0.83 -13.33
CA GLU A 112 10.29 -1.57 -14.54
C GLU A 112 9.07 -2.25 -15.19
N LEU A 113 8.18 -2.85 -14.40
CA LEU A 113 6.93 -3.45 -14.90
C LEU A 113 6.01 -2.42 -15.54
N VAL A 114 5.87 -1.23 -14.94
CA VAL A 114 5.07 -0.13 -15.51
C VAL A 114 5.70 0.39 -16.80
N TYR A 115 7.00 0.67 -16.81
CA TYR A 115 7.71 1.20 -17.98
C TYR A 115 7.74 0.22 -19.16
N ASN A 116 7.78 -1.08 -18.89
CA ASN A 116 7.75 -2.12 -19.91
C ASN A 116 6.33 -2.45 -20.40
N SER A 117 5.29 -1.86 -19.81
CA SER A 117 3.90 -2.05 -20.23
C SER A 117 3.52 -1.09 -21.36
N LYS A 118 2.57 -1.50 -22.22
CA LYS A 118 2.09 -0.69 -23.35
C LYS A 118 1.05 0.34 -22.88
N LEU A 119 1.44 1.27 -22.02
CA LEU A 119 0.59 2.32 -21.46
C LEU A 119 1.32 3.66 -21.48
N ASP A 120 0.57 4.76 -21.38
CA ASP A 120 1.15 6.09 -21.23
C ASP A 120 1.23 6.44 -19.72
N LEU A 121 2.45 6.64 -19.22
CA LEU A 121 2.67 7.11 -17.85
C LEU A 121 2.75 8.63 -17.83
N ILE A 122 1.88 9.28 -17.05
CA ILE A 122 1.77 10.74 -16.99
C ILE A 122 1.98 11.20 -15.54
N PHE A 123 2.90 12.15 -15.35
CA PHE A 123 3.14 12.77 -14.05
C PHE A 123 2.31 14.05 -13.90
N ASP A 124 1.20 13.95 -13.17
CA ASP A 124 0.27 15.07 -12.93
C ASP A 124 -0.69 14.77 -11.76
N GLU A 125 -1.34 15.81 -11.25
CA GLU A 125 -2.51 15.71 -10.37
C GLU A 125 -3.79 15.70 -11.21
N VAL A 126 -4.64 14.69 -11.02
CA VAL A 126 -6.03 14.75 -11.48
C VAL A 126 -6.84 15.58 -10.49
N ILE A 127 -7.44 16.68 -10.97
CA ILE A 127 -8.12 17.66 -10.13
C ILE A 127 -9.64 17.65 -10.28
N ASP A 128 -10.18 17.11 -11.37
CA ASP A 128 -11.62 17.00 -11.60
C ASP A 128 -11.93 15.88 -12.61
N ILE A 129 -13.21 15.46 -12.66
CA ILE A 129 -13.71 14.48 -13.63
C ILE A 129 -14.92 15.10 -14.35
N LYS A 130 -14.93 15.07 -15.68
CA LYS A 130 -16.08 15.54 -16.47
C LYS A 130 -16.96 14.38 -16.90
N THR A 131 -18.26 14.64 -16.81
CA THR A 131 -19.30 13.70 -17.22
C THR A 131 -20.24 14.38 -18.20
N LYS A 132 -20.67 13.65 -19.21
CA LYS A 132 -21.72 14.07 -20.13
C LYS A 132 -23.00 13.27 -19.91
N LYS A 133 -24.14 13.88 -20.19
CA LYS A 133 -25.41 13.15 -20.21
C LYS A 133 -25.51 12.31 -21.48
N ASN A 134 -25.69 11.01 -21.32
CA ASN A 134 -25.99 10.08 -22.41
C ASN A 134 -27.27 9.31 -22.06
N LYS A 135 -28.34 9.50 -22.84
CA LYS A 135 -29.67 8.90 -22.61
C LYS A 135 -30.20 9.10 -21.18
N GLY A 136 -29.94 10.28 -20.60
CA GLY A 136 -30.37 10.61 -19.23
C GLY A 136 -29.50 10.05 -18.11
N ILE A 137 -28.44 9.30 -18.42
CA ILE A 137 -27.47 8.77 -17.47
C ILE A 137 -26.15 9.53 -17.64
N ASP A 138 -25.49 9.89 -16.54
CA ASP A 138 -24.18 10.50 -16.59
C ASP A 138 -23.13 9.46 -16.99
N ALA A 139 -22.39 9.75 -18.06
CA ALA A 139 -21.29 8.94 -18.56
C ALA A 139 -19.98 9.72 -18.45
N ILE A 140 -18.88 9.00 -18.21
CA ILE A 140 -17.54 9.58 -18.22
C ILE A 140 -17.21 10.17 -19.60
N GLU A 141 -16.57 11.34 -19.59
CA GLU A 141 -16.09 12.00 -20.80
C GLU A 141 -14.58 12.22 -20.76
N SER A 142 -14.09 12.76 -19.64
CA SER A 142 -12.69 13.13 -19.49
C SER A 142 -12.31 13.29 -18.02
N ILE A 143 -11.00 13.43 -17.79
CA ILE A 143 -10.46 13.96 -16.55
C ILE A 143 -9.82 15.33 -16.80
N VAL A 144 -9.73 16.15 -15.76
CA VAL A 144 -8.95 17.39 -15.79
C VAL A 144 -7.72 17.20 -14.93
N THR A 145 -6.56 17.48 -15.50
CA THR A 145 -5.27 17.44 -14.83
C THR A 145 -4.77 18.85 -14.55
N SER A 146 -3.82 18.99 -13.61
CA SER A 146 -3.33 20.30 -13.19
C SER A 146 -2.37 20.94 -14.19
N LEU A 147 -1.59 20.14 -14.92
CA LEU A 147 -0.57 20.61 -15.87
C LEU A 147 -0.99 20.38 -17.33
N HIS A 148 -1.58 19.24 -17.65
CA HIS A 148 -1.86 18.83 -19.04
C HIS A 148 -3.29 19.16 -19.51
N GLY A 149 -4.11 19.76 -18.65
CA GLY A 149 -5.50 20.10 -18.97
C GLY A 149 -6.39 18.87 -19.09
N GLU A 150 -7.31 18.89 -20.05
CA GLU A 150 -8.33 17.84 -20.21
C GLU A 150 -7.82 16.63 -21.01
N ILE A 151 -8.03 15.43 -20.46
CA ILE A 151 -7.68 14.15 -21.09
C ILE A 151 -8.95 13.32 -21.26
N PHE A 152 -9.35 13.08 -22.51
CA PHE A 152 -10.56 12.34 -22.85
C PHE A 152 -10.39 10.83 -22.64
N CYS A 153 -11.41 10.21 -22.04
CA CYS A 153 -11.42 8.78 -21.82
C CYS A 153 -12.81 8.16 -21.79
N LYS A 154 -12.88 6.85 -22.06
CA LYS A 154 -14.14 6.09 -21.97
C LYS A 154 -14.44 5.61 -20.54
N SER A 155 -13.41 5.40 -19.73
CA SER A 155 -13.53 4.87 -18.37
C SER A 155 -12.40 5.36 -17.47
N ILE A 156 -12.67 5.44 -16.17
CA ILE A 156 -11.71 5.88 -15.16
C ILE A 156 -11.68 4.88 -14.00
N ILE A 157 -10.49 4.52 -13.56
CA ILE A 157 -10.25 3.74 -12.35
C ILE A 157 -9.54 4.65 -11.33
N VAL A 158 -10.16 4.86 -10.17
CA VAL A 158 -9.64 5.79 -9.14
C VAL A 158 -9.00 5.01 -8.00
N THR A 159 -7.68 5.13 -7.85
CA THR A 159 -6.85 4.39 -6.89
C THR A 159 -5.97 5.34 -6.07
N THR A 160 -6.58 6.40 -5.53
CA THR A 160 -5.90 7.49 -4.80
C THR A 160 -5.26 7.08 -3.47
N GLY A 161 -5.42 5.84 -3.03
CA GLY A 161 -4.86 5.36 -1.76
C GLY A 161 -5.25 6.26 -0.58
N THR A 162 -4.25 6.71 0.19
CA THR A 162 -4.43 7.58 1.35
C THR A 162 -4.43 9.08 1.02
N PHE A 163 -4.36 9.47 -0.27
CA PHE A 163 -4.18 10.86 -0.68
C PHE A 163 -5.46 11.70 -0.70
N LEU A 164 -6.61 11.09 -1.02
CA LEU A 164 -7.87 11.82 -1.19
C LEU A 164 -8.31 12.45 0.14
N SER A 165 -8.21 13.77 0.26
CA SER A 165 -8.43 14.51 1.53
C SER A 165 -7.67 13.88 2.73
N GLY A 166 -6.43 13.44 2.49
CA GLY A 166 -5.57 12.81 3.49
C GLY A 166 -5.21 13.74 4.65
N LEU A 167 -5.10 13.17 5.85
CA LEU A 167 -4.63 13.85 7.07
C LEU A 167 -3.69 12.90 7.82
N ILE A 168 -2.56 13.41 8.28
CA ILE A 168 -1.68 12.72 9.22
C ILE A 168 -1.97 13.21 10.63
N TYR A 169 -1.85 12.29 11.59
CA TYR A 169 -1.96 12.55 13.02
C TYR A 169 -0.70 12.06 13.73
N ARG A 170 -0.14 12.89 14.61
CA ARG A 170 0.99 12.53 15.47
C ARG A 170 0.83 13.21 16.83
N GLY A 171 0.47 12.43 17.84
CA GLY A 171 0.16 12.97 19.16
C GLY A 171 -1.00 13.97 19.09
N ASN A 172 -0.74 15.23 19.45
CA ASN A 172 -1.73 16.31 19.37
C ASN A 172 -1.68 17.09 18.04
N GLU A 173 -0.73 16.78 17.16
CA GLU A 173 -0.56 17.44 15.86
C GLU A 173 -1.38 16.72 14.78
N LYS A 174 -1.95 17.50 13.86
CA LYS A 174 -2.53 17.00 12.61
C LYS A 174 -2.25 17.94 11.45
N TRP A 175 -2.02 17.40 10.26
CA TRP A 175 -1.81 18.21 9.06
C TRP A 175 -2.30 17.49 7.79
N PRO A 176 -2.64 18.24 6.72
CA PRO A 176 -2.98 17.68 5.42
C PRO A 176 -1.79 16.99 4.78
N ALA A 177 -1.96 15.71 4.44
CA ALA A 177 -0.95 14.91 3.76
C ALA A 177 -1.54 13.57 3.31
N GLY A 178 -1.11 13.08 2.14
CA GLY A 178 -1.45 11.72 1.69
C GLY A 178 -0.57 10.65 2.34
N ARG A 179 0.73 10.95 2.42
CA ARG A 179 1.78 10.20 3.10
C ARG A 179 2.73 11.22 3.74
N LEU A 180 3.60 10.76 4.64
CA LEU A 180 4.59 11.66 5.25
C LEU A 180 5.48 12.26 4.14
N GLY A 181 5.53 13.59 4.06
CA GLY A 181 6.28 14.31 3.03
C GLY A 181 5.55 14.48 1.69
N SER A 182 4.26 14.14 1.58
CA SER A 182 3.48 14.34 0.35
C SER A 182 2.20 15.16 0.58
N GLU A 183 1.85 15.98 -0.41
CA GLU A 183 0.59 16.71 -0.42
C GLU A 183 -0.63 15.78 -0.59
N PRO A 184 -1.80 16.16 -0.04
CA PRO A 184 -3.06 15.44 -0.28
C PRO A 184 -3.73 15.88 -1.59
N SER A 185 -4.59 15.04 -2.16
CA SER A 185 -5.48 15.43 -3.27
C SER A 185 -6.79 16.01 -2.73
N ILE A 186 -6.92 17.34 -2.81
CA ILE A 186 -8.09 18.08 -2.29
C ILE A 186 -9.10 18.37 -3.39
N LYS A 187 -8.64 18.72 -4.59
CA LYS A 187 -9.51 19.16 -5.70
C LYS A 187 -10.38 18.01 -6.20
N LEU A 188 -9.78 16.83 -6.42
CA LEU A 188 -10.52 15.64 -6.83
C LEU A 188 -11.58 15.20 -5.81
N ALA A 189 -11.34 15.40 -4.51
CA ALA A 189 -12.33 15.10 -3.49
C ALA A 189 -13.61 15.94 -3.65
N LYS A 190 -13.49 17.20 -4.12
CA LYS A 190 -14.64 18.09 -4.36
C LYS A 190 -15.57 17.55 -5.43
N PHE A 191 -15.06 16.85 -6.45
CA PHE A 191 -15.88 16.17 -7.45
C PHE A 191 -16.82 15.14 -6.80
N PHE A 192 -16.29 14.25 -5.96
CA PHE A 192 -17.13 13.23 -5.32
C PHE A 192 -18.18 13.85 -4.37
N HIS A 193 -17.81 14.92 -3.67
CA HIS A 193 -18.75 15.69 -2.84
C HIS A 193 -19.86 16.35 -3.67
N SER A 194 -19.52 17.02 -4.78
CA SER A 194 -20.50 17.70 -5.64
C SER A 194 -21.48 16.71 -6.30
N ARG A 195 -20.99 15.51 -6.59
CA ARG A 195 -21.77 14.38 -7.12
C ARG A 195 -22.54 13.59 -6.06
N LYS A 196 -22.50 14.05 -4.80
CA LYS A 196 -23.23 13.46 -3.66
C LYS A 196 -22.90 11.99 -3.38
N PHE A 197 -21.66 11.56 -3.65
CA PHE A 197 -21.21 10.24 -3.22
C PHE A 197 -21.21 10.13 -1.70
N ARG A 198 -21.54 8.94 -1.18
CA ARG A 198 -21.39 8.64 0.25
C ARG A 198 -19.92 8.48 0.57
N ILE A 199 -19.33 9.47 1.22
CA ILE A 199 -17.92 9.48 1.62
C ILE A 199 -17.81 9.22 3.12
N ASN A 200 -16.92 8.30 3.51
CA ASN A 200 -16.55 8.05 4.89
C ASN A 200 -15.04 8.24 5.05
N ARG A 201 -14.60 8.60 6.25
CA ARG A 201 -13.17 8.61 6.60
C ARG A 201 -12.79 7.32 7.31
N LEU A 202 -11.66 6.74 6.91
CA LEU A 202 -11.02 5.62 7.58
C LEU A 202 -9.70 6.08 8.20
N LYS A 203 -9.19 5.33 9.16
CA LYS A 203 -7.85 5.55 9.73
C LYS A 203 -7.02 4.29 9.70
N THR A 204 -5.73 4.48 9.51
CA THR A 204 -4.71 3.44 9.63
C THR A 204 -3.46 4.05 10.27
N GLY A 205 -2.71 3.24 11.00
CA GLY A 205 -1.43 3.63 11.60
C GLY A 205 -0.27 2.91 10.94
N THR A 206 0.94 3.42 11.17
CA THR A 206 2.18 2.75 10.82
C THR A 206 3.13 2.84 12.03
N PRO A 207 3.93 1.81 12.33
CA PRO A 207 4.91 1.88 13.40
C PRO A 207 6.04 2.88 13.04
N PRO A 208 6.84 3.33 14.02
CA PRO A 208 8.09 4.03 13.74
C PRO A 208 9.06 3.14 12.94
N ARG A 209 10.13 3.75 12.42
CA ARG A 209 11.28 3.04 11.84
C ARG A 209 12.47 3.21 12.74
N LEU A 210 13.25 2.14 12.89
CA LEU A 210 14.36 2.07 13.83
C LEU A 210 15.65 1.79 13.06
N PHE A 211 16.73 2.46 13.44
CA PHE A 211 18.06 2.10 12.95
C PHE A 211 18.47 0.76 13.56
N ALA A 212 18.85 -0.20 12.73
CA ALA A 212 19.18 -1.55 13.17
C ALA A 212 20.36 -1.58 14.14
N GLU A 213 21.37 -0.71 13.94
CA GLU A 213 22.52 -0.57 14.85
C GLU A 213 22.14 -0.18 16.28
N SER A 214 20.97 0.44 16.48
CA SER A 214 20.47 0.83 17.80
C SER A 214 19.77 -0.31 18.55
N ILE A 215 19.66 -1.50 17.94
CA ILE A 215 18.93 -2.65 18.47
C ILE A 215 19.90 -3.75 18.89
N ASP A 216 19.77 -4.21 20.14
CA ASP A 216 20.46 -5.41 20.64
C ASP A 216 19.72 -6.70 20.21
N PHE A 217 19.98 -7.17 18.99
CA PHE A 217 19.35 -8.37 18.43
C PHE A 217 19.68 -9.66 19.20
N LYS A 218 20.75 -9.69 20.00
CA LYS A 218 21.11 -10.87 20.82
C LYS A 218 20.05 -11.18 21.86
N LYS A 219 19.23 -10.19 22.25
CA LYS A 219 18.10 -10.34 23.18
C LYS A 219 16.79 -10.70 22.48
N CYS A 220 16.79 -10.81 21.15
CA CYS A 220 15.59 -11.12 20.37
C CYS A 220 15.63 -12.57 19.88
N VAL A 221 14.46 -13.14 19.64
CA VAL A 221 14.35 -14.49 19.05
C VAL A 221 14.46 -14.36 17.54
N LYS A 222 15.48 -14.98 16.95
CA LYS A 222 15.67 -15.02 15.50
C LYS A 222 14.56 -15.83 14.83
N GLN A 223 14.03 -15.32 13.72
CA GLN A 223 13.09 -16.01 12.86
C GLN A 223 13.63 -16.08 11.43
N ASN A 224 14.02 -17.29 11.04
CA ASN A 224 14.49 -17.60 9.69
C ASN A 224 13.31 -17.75 8.71
N GLY A 225 13.64 -17.67 7.41
CA GLY A 225 12.75 -18.12 6.34
C GLY A 225 12.57 -19.64 6.32
N ASP A 226 11.75 -20.13 5.41
CA ASP A 226 11.62 -21.56 5.15
C ASP A 226 12.88 -22.08 4.42
N LEU A 227 13.29 -23.33 4.67
CA LEU A 227 14.47 -23.93 4.01
C LEU A 227 14.32 -24.00 2.49
N GLU A 228 13.09 -24.25 2.05
CA GLU A 228 12.68 -24.24 0.65
C GLU A 228 11.65 -23.11 0.47
N PRO A 229 12.10 -21.92 0.05
CA PRO A 229 11.23 -20.79 -0.28
C PRO A 229 10.23 -21.13 -1.39
N GLU A 230 8.97 -20.79 -1.17
CA GLU A 230 7.93 -20.92 -2.19
C GLU A 230 7.63 -19.54 -2.81
N PRO A 231 7.63 -19.43 -4.15
CA PRO A 231 7.23 -18.21 -4.83
C PRO A 231 5.74 -17.92 -4.63
N PHE A 232 5.40 -16.65 -4.80
CA PHE A 232 4.01 -16.22 -4.98
C PHE A 232 3.53 -16.48 -6.40
N SER A 233 4.36 -16.20 -7.41
CA SER A 233 3.96 -16.30 -8.80
C SER A 233 4.10 -17.72 -9.32
N PHE A 234 3.11 -18.14 -10.11
CA PHE A 234 3.18 -19.39 -10.88
C PHE A 234 4.16 -19.32 -12.05
N LEU A 235 4.64 -18.11 -12.40
CA LEU A 235 5.63 -17.88 -13.45
C LEU A 235 7.07 -17.90 -12.93
N THR A 236 7.25 -17.85 -11.60
CA THR A 236 8.57 -17.92 -10.96
C THR A 236 8.95 -19.37 -10.72
N ASN A 237 10.03 -19.83 -11.35
CA ASN A 237 10.47 -21.23 -11.20
C ASN A 237 11.07 -21.52 -9.82
N SER A 238 11.86 -20.60 -9.27
CA SER A 238 12.57 -20.76 -8.01
C SER A 238 12.93 -19.42 -7.39
N ILE A 239 13.07 -19.40 -6.07
CA ILE A 239 13.56 -18.26 -5.30
C ILE A 239 14.98 -18.60 -4.81
N ASP A 240 15.99 -17.99 -5.43
CA ASP A 240 17.40 -18.18 -5.10
C ASP A 240 17.97 -16.89 -4.51
N ILE A 241 17.84 -16.75 -3.19
CA ILE A 241 18.29 -15.58 -2.43
C ILE A 241 18.92 -16.00 -1.10
N ASP A 242 19.82 -15.16 -0.59
CA ASP A 242 20.23 -15.24 0.81
C ASP A 242 19.13 -14.67 1.72
N GLN A 243 18.39 -15.56 2.40
CA GLN A 243 17.24 -15.15 3.20
C GLN A 243 17.68 -14.40 4.47
N LYS A 244 17.27 -13.13 4.54
CA LYS A 244 17.41 -12.29 5.73
C LYS A 244 16.54 -12.81 6.86
N ASN A 245 16.89 -12.42 8.09
CA ASN A 245 16.21 -12.87 9.29
C ASN A 245 15.36 -11.75 9.87
N CYS A 246 14.12 -12.07 10.22
CA CYS A 246 13.31 -11.25 11.09
C CYS A 246 13.63 -11.61 12.55
N HIS A 247 13.27 -10.75 13.48
CA HIS A 247 13.44 -11.00 14.90
C HIS A 247 12.14 -10.77 15.65
N ILE A 248 11.97 -11.46 16.77
CA ILE A 248 10.78 -11.38 17.60
C ILE A 248 11.19 -10.87 18.97
N THR A 249 10.45 -9.87 19.45
CA THR A 249 10.51 -9.36 20.81
C THR A 249 9.11 -9.14 21.36
N HIS A 250 9.00 -8.66 22.59
CA HIS A 250 7.72 -8.47 23.27
C HIS A 250 7.70 -7.15 24.03
N THR A 251 6.52 -6.52 24.10
CA THR A 251 6.25 -5.51 25.12
C THR A 251 6.24 -6.14 26.51
N ASN A 252 6.24 -5.31 27.54
CA ASN A 252 6.09 -5.74 28.93
C ASN A 252 5.20 -4.75 29.71
N CYS A 253 4.91 -5.07 30.98
CA CYS A 253 4.07 -4.23 31.85
C CYS A 253 4.62 -2.80 32.02
N LYS A 254 5.95 -2.59 31.94
CA LYS A 254 6.54 -1.24 31.99
C LYS A 254 6.18 -0.46 30.72
N THR A 255 6.28 -1.07 29.55
CA THR A 255 5.82 -0.48 28.28
C THR A 255 4.33 -0.12 28.33
N HIS A 256 3.50 -1.01 28.86
CA HIS A 256 2.05 -0.76 29.00
C HIS A 256 1.76 0.43 29.90
N LYS A 257 2.39 0.51 31.07
CA LYS A 257 2.27 1.67 31.98
C LYS A 257 2.69 2.98 31.32
N ILE A 258 3.73 2.97 30.47
CA ILE A 258 4.15 4.16 29.71
C ILE A 258 3.06 4.58 28.72
N ILE A 259 2.48 3.64 28.00
CA ILE A 259 1.41 3.88 27.03
C ILE A 259 0.15 4.40 27.73
N GLU A 260 -0.27 3.76 28.82
CA GLU A 260 -1.48 4.13 29.59
C GLU A 260 -1.40 5.56 30.13
N LYS A 261 -0.25 5.93 30.70
CA LYS A 261 0.01 7.30 31.18
C LYS A 261 -0.08 8.36 30.08
N ASN A 262 -0.01 7.95 28.81
CA ASN A 262 -0.02 8.85 27.65
C ASN A 262 -1.25 8.67 26.75
N PHE A 263 -2.30 7.97 27.20
CA PHE A 263 -3.50 7.80 26.40
C PHE A 263 -4.14 9.14 25.98
N GLU A 264 -4.11 10.15 26.84
CA GLU A 264 -4.63 11.49 26.56
C GLU A 264 -3.90 12.20 25.41
N ASN A 265 -2.66 11.80 25.11
CA ASN A 265 -1.88 12.32 23.98
C ASN A 265 -2.12 11.53 22.68
N SER A 266 -2.87 10.42 22.73
CA SER A 266 -3.16 9.64 21.53
C SER A 266 -4.34 10.23 20.75
N PRO A 267 -4.20 10.48 19.43
CA PRO A 267 -5.30 10.86 18.54
C PRO A 267 -6.52 9.94 18.60
N ILE A 268 -6.32 8.69 19.05
CA ILE A 268 -7.36 7.67 19.15
C ILE A 268 -8.28 7.94 20.35
N PHE A 269 -7.75 8.49 21.44
CA PHE A 269 -8.47 8.65 22.71
C PHE A 269 -8.82 10.09 23.04
N ASN A 270 -8.11 11.07 22.48
CA ASN A 270 -8.33 12.49 22.76
C ASN A 270 -9.43 13.14 21.89
N GLY A 271 -10.14 12.36 21.07
CA GLY A 271 -11.21 12.85 20.20
C GLY A 271 -10.75 13.52 18.90
N LEU A 272 -9.45 13.64 18.62
CA LEU A 272 -8.95 14.23 17.37
C LEU A 272 -9.31 13.40 16.13
N ILE A 273 -9.51 12.09 16.29
CA ILE A 273 -9.94 11.20 15.22
C ILE A 273 -11.37 10.73 15.43
N GLU A 274 -12.28 11.25 14.61
CA GLU A 274 -13.69 10.87 14.59
C GLU A 274 -13.97 9.58 13.77
N SER A 275 -12.98 9.09 13.02
CA SER A 275 -13.14 7.90 12.18
C SER A 275 -12.93 6.58 12.94
N LYS A 276 -13.70 5.56 12.52
CA LYS A 276 -13.54 4.19 13.02
C LYS A 276 -12.28 3.55 12.44
N GLY A 277 -11.47 2.96 13.32
CA GLY A 277 -10.32 2.15 12.93
C GLY A 277 -10.70 0.73 12.51
N PRO A 278 -9.78 -0.02 11.88
CA PRO A 278 -10.00 -1.42 11.55
C PRO A 278 -10.20 -2.23 12.83
N ARG A 279 -11.23 -3.10 12.85
CA ARG A 279 -11.53 -3.96 14.01
C ARG A 279 -10.38 -4.93 14.34
N TYR A 280 -9.69 -5.44 13.32
CA TYR A 280 -8.77 -6.57 13.43
C TYR A 280 -7.28 -6.19 13.41
N CYS A 281 -6.96 -4.91 13.21
CA CYS A 281 -5.58 -4.42 13.23
C CYS A 281 -5.46 -3.14 14.08
N PRO A 282 -5.77 -3.22 15.38
CA PRO A 282 -5.65 -2.08 16.29
C PRO A 282 -4.17 -1.67 16.48
N SER A 283 -3.95 -0.38 16.75
CA SER A 283 -2.64 0.14 17.16
C SER A 283 -2.24 -0.41 18.53
N ILE A 284 -0.97 -0.25 18.93
CA ILE A 284 -0.48 -0.84 20.18
C ILE A 284 -1.20 -0.24 21.40
N GLU A 285 -1.49 1.05 21.39
CA GLU A 285 -2.23 1.73 22.45
C GLU A 285 -3.69 1.27 22.54
N ASP A 286 -4.33 0.93 21.42
CA ASP A 286 -5.67 0.33 21.40
C ASP A 286 -5.64 -1.14 21.85
N LYS A 287 -4.56 -1.89 21.54
CA LYS A 287 -4.36 -3.27 22.05
C LYS A 287 -4.20 -3.30 23.56
N VAL A 288 -3.36 -2.42 24.13
CA VAL A 288 -3.14 -2.32 25.57
C VAL A 288 -4.45 -1.99 26.30
N LYS A 289 -5.25 -1.07 25.75
CA LYS A 289 -6.56 -0.73 26.35
C LYS A 289 -7.59 -1.85 26.26
N LYS A 290 -7.67 -2.55 25.11
CA LYS A 290 -8.70 -3.58 24.86
C LYS A 290 -8.36 -4.93 25.47
N PHE A 291 -7.09 -5.27 25.55
CA PHE A 291 -6.57 -6.56 26.03
C PHE A 291 -5.66 -6.32 27.24
N SER A 292 -6.17 -5.58 28.22
CA SER A 292 -5.43 -5.16 29.42
C SER A 292 -5.07 -6.31 30.35
N ASP A 293 -5.68 -7.49 30.14
CA ASP A 293 -5.35 -8.76 30.79
C ASP A 293 -4.05 -9.39 30.28
N ARG A 294 -3.51 -8.92 29.15
CA ARG A 294 -2.28 -9.47 28.56
C ARG A 294 -1.04 -8.74 29.06
N ASP A 295 -0.14 -9.46 29.72
CA ASP A 295 1.14 -8.92 30.20
C ASP A 295 2.14 -8.54 29.09
N ARG A 296 1.93 -9.05 27.86
CA ARG A 296 2.80 -8.78 26.72
C ARG A 296 2.10 -8.89 25.36
N HIS A 297 2.62 -8.16 24.39
CA HIS A 297 2.29 -8.28 22.98
C HIS A 297 3.56 -8.56 22.17
N GLN A 298 3.48 -9.51 21.25
CA GLN A 298 4.59 -9.84 20.35
C GLN A 298 4.80 -8.74 19.32
N ILE A 299 6.06 -8.43 19.04
CA ILE A 299 6.52 -7.47 18.04
C ILE A 299 7.49 -8.20 17.10
N PHE A 300 7.30 -7.99 15.80
CA PHE A 300 8.25 -8.38 14.78
C PHE A 300 9.15 -7.20 14.44
N LEU A 301 10.45 -7.45 14.43
CA LEU A 301 11.49 -6.57 13.94
C LEU A 301 11.86 -7.10 12.55
N GLU A 302 11.40 -6.41 11.51
CA GLU A 302 11.49 -6.87 10.14
C GLU A 302 12.37 -5.90 9.33
N PRO A 303 13.43 -6.36 8.65
CA PRO A 303 14.24 -5.47 7.84
C PRO A 303 13.43 -4.88 6.67
N GLU A 304 13.67 -3.59 6.39
CA GLU A 304 13.02 -2.89 5.27
C GLU A 304 13.71 -3.13 3.92
N THR A 305 14.99 -3.53 3.95
CA THR A 305 15.86 -3.76 2.79
C THR A 305 16.80 -4.94 3.03
N SER A 306 17.46 -5.42 1.99
CA SER A 306 18.51 -6.45 2.05
C SER A 306 19.71 -6.02 2.88
N GLU A 307 20.05 -4.73 2.88
CA GLU A 307 21.12 -4.18 3.73
C GLU A 307 20.77 -4.33 5.22
N GLY A 308 19.49 -4.16 5.57
CA GLY A 308 19.01 -4.35 6.93
C GLY A 308 19.34 -3.22 7.89
N ASP A 309 19.70 -2.03 7.39
CA ASP A 309 20.03 -0.84 8.20
C ASP A 309 18.82 -0.26 8.94
N VAL A 310 17.61 -0.52 8.43
CA VAL A 310 16.35 -0.03 8.98
C VAL A 310 15.39 -1.20 9.21
N ILE A 311 14.76 -1.16 10.38
CA ILE A 311 13.70 -2.06 10.85
C ILE A 311 12.37 -1.32 10.91
#